data_AF-A0A358EN91-F1
#
_entry.id   AF-A0A358EN91-F1
#
_cell.length_a   1.000
_cell.length_b   1.000
_cell.length_c   1.000
_cell.angle_alpha   90.00
_cell.angle_beta   90.00
_cell.angle_gamma   90.00
#
_symmetry.space_group_name_H-M   'P 1'
#
loop_
_entity.id
_entity.type
_entity.pdbx_description
1 polymer ?
#
loop_
_entity_poly.entity_id
_entity_poly.type
_entity_poly.pdbx_seq_one_letter_code
_entity_poly.pdbx_strand_id
1 'polypeptide(L)' 'MAKAKKYVYHFSKSKTDGNGTMKALLGGKGANLAEMSSIGVPVPAGFTITTE' A
#
# COMPACT_ATOMS: atom_id res chain seq x y z
N MET A 1 3.45 -16.57 -18.98
CA MET A 1 4.35 -16.62 -17.81
C MET A 1 3.56 -16.17 -16.59
N ALA A 2 3.50 -16.95 -15.51
CA ALA A 2 2.85 -16.52 -14.28
C ALA A 2 3.67 -15.39 -13.65
N LYS A 3 3.03 -14.27 -13.31
CA LYS A 3 3.70 -13.13 -12.67
C LYS A 3 4.04 -13.53 -11.23
N ALA A 4 5.27 -13.26 -10.79
CA ALA A 4 5.69 -13.53 -9.42
C ALA A 4 4.77 -12.81 -8.41
N LYS A 5 4.42 -13.50 -7.30
CA LYS A 5 3.51 -12.96 -6.27
C LYS A 5 4.15 -11.75 -5.58
N LYS A 6 3.39 -10.68 -5.40
CA LYS A 6 3.87 -9.41 -4.80
C LYS A 6 3.57 -9.40 -3.31
N TYR A 7 4.61 -9.32 -2.48
CA TYR A 7 4.45 -9.31 -1.02
C TYR A 7 4.59 -7.92 -0.38
N VAL A 8 5.28 -6.99 -1.04
CA VAL A 8 5.60 -5.67 -0.48
C VAL A 8 4.89 -4.58 -1.28
N TYR A 9 4.16 -3.72 -0.58
CA TYR A 9 3.40 -2.61 -1.14
C TYR A 9 3.90 -1.29 -0.57
N HIS A 10 4.49 -0.44 -1.41
CA HIS A 10 4.99 0.87 -0.98
C HIS A 10 3.87 1.91 -0.86
N PHE A 11 4.05 2.85 0.06
CA PHE A 11 3.28 4.10 0.10
C PHE A 11 4.26 5.27 0.31
N SER A 12 4.19 6.24 -0.58
CA SER A 12 5.00 7.46 -0.54
C SER A 12 4.40 8.52 -1.46
N LYS A 13 4.84 9.77 -1.32
CA LYS A 13 4.39 10.89 -2.17
C LYS A 13 4.58 10.63 -3.68
N SER A 14 5.60 9.88 -4.08
CA SER A 14 5.93 9.62 -5.49
C SER A 14 5.46 8.26 -5.99
N LYS A 15 5.27 7.28 -5.09
CA LYS A 15 4.89 5.91 -5.43
C LYS A 15 4.03 5.30 -4.33
N THR A 16 2.81 4.93 -4.72
CA THR A 16 1.91 4.15 -3.89
C THR A 16 1.40 2.95 -4.67
N ASP A 17 1.61 1.76 -4.12
CA ASP A 17 1.26 0.48 -4.73
C ASP A 17 -0.13 -0.03 -4.31
N GLY A 18 -0.75 0.60 -3.32
CA GLY A 18 -2.04 0.20 -2.75
C GLY A 18 -3.03 1.36 -2.58
N ASN A 19 -4.19 1.07 -2.02
CA ASN A 19 -5.23 2.07 -1.74
C ASN A 19 -6.16 1.60 -0.60
N GLY A 20 -7.11 2.45 -0.22
CA GLY A 20 -8.07 2.21 0.87
C GLY A 20 -9.00 1.01 0.66
N THR A 21 -9.11 0.49 -0.57
CA THR A 21 -9.94 -0.70 -0.87
C THR A 21 -9.23 -2.01 -0.55
N MET A 22 -7.89 -2.01 -0.43
CA MET A 22 -7.06 -3.21 -0.28
C MET A 22 -6.95 -3.71 1.17
N LYS A 23 -8.00 -3.57 1.98
CA LYS A 23 -7.99 -3.88 3.42
C LYS A 23 -7.76 -5.36 3.72
N ALA A 24 -8.28 -6.26 2.89
CA ALA A 24 -8.06 -7.69 3.05
C ALA A 24 -6.58 -8.07 2.85
N LEU A 25 -5.89 -7.34 1.96
CA LEU A 25 -4.53 -7.63 1.55
C LEU A 25 -3.46 -6.91 2.40
N LEU A 26 -3.74 -5.68 2.81
CA LEU A 26 -2.80 -4.76 3.48
C LEU A 26 -3.18 -4.50 4.96
N GLY A 27 -4.31 -5.04 5.41
CA GLY A 27 -4.94 -4.66 6.66
C GLY A 27 -5.53 -3.24 6.62
N GLY A 28 -6.30 -2.89 7.66
CA GLY A 28 -6.95 -1.58 7.74
C GLY A 28 -5.95 -0.40 7.84
N LYS A 29 -4.83 -0.57 8.54
CA LYS A 29 -3.79 0.47 8.69
C LYS A 29 -3.00 0.67 7.39
N GLY A 30 -2.52 -0.41 6.76
CA GLY A 30 -1.75 -0.34 5.52
C GLY A 30 -2.57 0.24 4.36
N ALA A 31 -3.84 -0.19 4.24
CA ALA A 31 -4.76 0.36 3.25
C ALA A 31 -5.02 1.87 3.47
N ASN A 32 -5.22 2.33 4.71
CA ASN A 32 -5.41 3.75 5.00
C ASN A 32 -4.14 4.58 4.76
N LEU A 33 -2.94 4.07 5.09
CA LEU A 33 -1.67 4.76 4.80
C LEU A 33 -1.45 4.91 3.29
N ALA A 34 -1.78 3.87 2.52
CA ALA A 34 -1.74 3.92 1.07
C ALA A 34 -2.78 4.90 0.49
N GLU A 35 -3.98 4.96 1.06
CA GLU A 35 -4.99 5.94 0.68
C GLU A 35 -4.51 7.37 0.95
N MET A 36 -4.05 7.66 2.17
CA MET A 36 -3.49 8.96 2.56
C MET A 36 -2.38 9.40 1.61
N SER A 37 -1.45 8.49 1.32
CA SER A 37 -0.36 8.75 0.37
C SER A 37 -0.86 9.01 -1.05
N SER A 38 -1.90 8.30 -1.50
CA SER A 38 -2.49 8.45 -2.84
C SER A 38 -3.24 9.76 -3.03
N ILE A 39 -3.92 10.27 -1.99
CA ILE A 39 -4.61 11.56 -2.01
C ILE A 39 -3.68 12.75 -1.71
N GLY A 40 -2.37 12.51 -1.57
CA GLY A 40 -1.37 13.55 -1.36
C GLY A 40 -1.24 14.06 0.07
N VAL A 41 -1.83 13.37 1.06
CA VAL A 41 -1.57 13.67 2.47
C VAL A 41 -0.10 13.37 2.78
N PRO A 42 0.64 14.29 3.42
CA PRO A 42 2.03 14.08 3.76
C PRO A 42 2.17 13.02 4.85
N VAL A 43 2.38 11.78 4.42
CA VAL A 43 2.76 10.64 5.28
C VAL A 43 4.23 10.27 5.02
N PRO A 44 5.00 9.88 6.05
CA PRO A 44 6.35 9.35 5.85
C PRO A 44 6.33 8.16 4.91
N ALA A 45 7.31 8.08 4.01
CA ALA A 45 7.42 6.98 3.07
C ALA A 45 7.63 5.65 3.81
N GLY A 46 6.98 4.59 3.33
CA GLY A 46 7.05 3.28 3.94
C GLY A 46 6.52 2.18 3.04
N PHE A 47 6.27 1.02 3.64
CA PHE A 47 5.71 -0.13 2.95
C PHE A 47 4.84 -0.97 3.90
N THR A 48 3.96 -1.77 3.31
CA THR A 48 3.17 -2.80 3.98
C THR A 48 3.52 -4.15 3.40
N ILE A 49 3.73 -5.14 4.28
CA ILE A 49 3.84 -6.55 3.89
C ILE A 49 2.42 -7.12 3.89
N THR A 50 2.06 -7.82 2.82
CA THR A 50 0.72 -8.39 2.64
C THR A 50 0.39 -9.49 3.66
N THR A 51 -0.91 -9.78 3.81
CA THR A 51 -1.47 -10.89 4.59
C THR A 51 -1.46 -12.24 3.86
N GLU A 52 -1.14 -12.28 2.56
CA GLU A 52 -1.03 -13.50 1.75
C GLU A 52 0.20 -14.37 2.02
#